data_AF-A0A355CG14-F1
#
_entry.id   AF-A0A355CG14-F1
#
_cell.length_a   1.000
_cell.length_b   1.000
_cell.length_c   1.000
_cell.angle_alpha   90.00
_cell.angle_beta   90.00
_cell.angle_gamma   90.00
#
_symmetry.space_group_name_H-M   'P 1'
#
loop_
_entity.id
_entity.type
_entity.pdbx_description
1 polymer ?
#
loop_
_entity_poly.entity_id
_entity_poly.type
_entity_poly.pdbx_seq_one_letter_code
_entity_poly.pdbx_strand_id
1 'polypeptide(L)'
;MFVLSGAALTLWLTPLSALDKRIGWHKAMQGVSLCAAIACAVKAGNIAYRLSQQGEIEAIKERAITADVIDEISTSTYVSQQQRQQEAELILASPDSDTETHRKTLEAMYTSDLQDCDSTPNSPDYPVYLEVCKSLEMGKSTTWIIENILKMGGRKFSEGKVKLQALISQFEGEKNE
;
A
#
# COMPACT_ATOMS: atom_id res chain seq x y z
N MET A 1 7.85 21.24 -24.26
CA MET A 1 8.42 22.62 -24.27
C MET A 1 9.16 22.99 -25.55
N PHE A 2 9.89 22.07 -26.21
CA PHE A 2 10.69 22.39 -27.40
C PHE A 2 9.89 22.87 -28.64
N VAL A 3 8.68 22.34 -28.87
CA VAL A 3 7.84 22.74 -30.02
C VAL A 3 7.33 24.18 -29.92
N LEU A 4 6.99 24.65 -28.72
CA LEU A 4 6.59 26.04 -28.49
C LEU A 4 7.76 27.02 -28.66
N SER A 5 8.97 26.62 -28.27
CA SER A 5 10.17 27.45 -28.41
C SER A 5 10.58 27.62 -29.87
N GLY A 6 10.47 26.56 -30.68
CA GLY A 6 10.71 26.62 -32.12
C GLY A 6 9.71 27.54 -32.86
N ALA A 7 8.42 27.47 -32.51
CA ALA A 7 7.39 28.33 -33.10
C ALA A 7 7.56 29.82 -32.73
N ALA A 8 8.06 30.12 -31.53
CA ALA A 8 8.36 31.49 -31.12
C ALA A 8 9.53 32.09 -31.92
N LEU A 9 10.57 31.28 -32.20
CA LEU A 9 11.72 31.70 -32.99
C LEU A 9 11.35 31.96 -34.46
N THR A 10 10.52 31.10 -35.07
CA THR A 10 10.06 31.32 -36.45
C THR A 10 9.19 32.56 -36.55
N LEU A 11 8.29 32.80 -35.58
CA LEU A 11 7.42 33.98 -35.57
C LEU A 11 8.20 35.29 -35.32
N TRP A 12 9.37 35.21 -34.67
CA TRP A 12 10.29 36.35 -34.50
C TRP A 12 11.17 36.62 -35.74
N LEU A 13 11.63 35.58 -36.45
CA LEU A 13 12.46 35.71 -37.66
C LEU A 13 11.66 36.09 -38.93
N THR A 14 10.41 35.63 -39.05
CA THR A 14 9.58 35.88 -40.23
C THR A 14 9.38 37.36 -40.57
N PRO A 15 9.10 38.27 -39.60
CA PRO A 15 8.96 39.69 -39.89
C PRO A 15 10.28 40.42 -40.22
N LEU A 16 11.45 39.82 -39.96
CA LEU A 16 12.76 40.41 -40.32
C LEU A 16 13.12 40.18 -41.79
N SER A 17 12.57 39.12 -42.43
CA SER A 17 13.00 38.68 -43.76
C SER A 17 12.01 39.01 -44.89
N ALA A 18 10.72 39.24 -44.58
CA ALA A 18 9.66 39.22 -45.59
C ALA A 18 8.85 40.52 -45.75
N LEU A 19 9.01 41.54 -44.91
CA LEU A 19 8.07 42.68 -44.87
C LEU A 19 8.74 44.05 -44.99
N ASP A 20 9.08 44.41 -46.23
CA ASP A 20 9.47 45.77 -46.59
C ASP A 20 8.21 46.60 -46.90
N LYS A 21 7.79 47.51 -45.98
CA LYS A 21 7.06 48.79 -46.24
C LYS A 21 6.41 49.52 -45.04
N ARG A 22 6.48 49.06 -43.78
CA ARG A 22 5.90 49.82 -42.61
C ARG A 22 6.85 49.95 -41.41
N ILE A 23 7.96 50.66 -41.60
CA ILE A 23 9.08 50.81 -40.65
C ILE A 23 8.67 51.20 -39.20
N GLY A 24 7.57 51.93 -39.00
CA GLY A 24 7.13 52.38 -37.68
C GLY A 24 6.41 51.30 -36.86
N TRP A 25 5.58 50.47 -37.50
CA TRP A 25 4.83 49.41 -36.82
C TRP A 25 5.74 48.26 -36.38
N HIS A 26 6.79 47.96 -37.14
CA HIS A 26 7.76 46.93 -36.75
C HIS A 26 8.53 47.31 -35.48
N LYS A 27 8.97 48.57 -35.35
CA LYS A 27 9.66 49.04 -34.13
C LYS A 27 8.75 48.96 -32.90
N ALA A 28 7.47 49.29 -33.05
CA ALA A 28 6.50 49.16 -31.96
C ALA A 28 6.26 47.69 -31.58
N MET A 29 6.09 46.80 -32.57
CA MET A 29 5.84 45.37 -32.32
C MET A 29 7.07 44.67 -31.72
N GLN A 30 8.29 45.05 -32.15
CA GLN A 30 9.53 44.60 -31.54
C GLN A 30 9.67 45.10 -30.09
N GLY A 31 9.32 46.36 -29.82
CA GLY A 31 9.31 46.89 -28.45
C GLY A 31 8.35 46.14 -27.54
N VAL A 32 7.14 45.85 -28.01
CA VAL A 32 6.14 45.07 -27.25
C VAL A 32 6.63 43.63 -27.01
N SER A 33 7.24 42.99 -28.00
CA SER A 33 7.84 41.65 -27.85
C SER A 33 8.97 41.63 -26.83
N LEU A 34 9.84 42.65 -26.83
CA LEU A 34 10.96 42.75 -25.91
C LEU A 34 10.48 43.00 -24.47
N CYS A 35 9.50 43.88 -24.29
CA CYS A 35 8.85 44.09 -22.99
C CYS A 35 8.14 42.82 -22.48
N ALA A 36 7.46 42.08 -23.36
CA ALA A 36 6.83 40.81 -23.00
C ALA A 36 7.86 39.75 -22.59
N ALA A 37 8.99 39.68 -23.29
CA ALA A 37 10.09 38.77 -22.95
C ALA A 37 10.71 39.10 -21.59
N ILE A 38 10.94 40.39 -21.30
CA ILE A 38 11.45 40.84 -19.99
C ILE A 38 10.44 40.50 -18.88
N ALA A 39 9.15 40.79 -19.09
CA ALA A 39 8.12 40.46 -18.11
C ALA A 39 8.03 38.94 -17.84
N CYS A 40 8.15 38.13 -18.90
CA CYS A 40 8.19 36.67 -18.80
C CYS A 40 9.43 36.20 -18.00
N ALA A 41 10.61 36.75 -18.28
CA ALA A 41 11.84 36.41 -17.56
C ALA A 41 11.74 36.73 -16.05
N VAL A 42 11.17 37.89 -15.69
CA VAL A 42 10.97 38.27 -14.28
C VAL A 42 9.98 37.32 -13.59
N LYS A 43 8.88 36.96 -14.25
CA LYS A 43 7.90 36.01 -13.68
C LYS A 43 8.49 34.62 -13.53
N ALA A 44 9.23 34.13 -14.52
CA ALA A 44 9.92 32.85 -14.45
C ALA A 44 10.97 32.82 -13.33
N GLY A 45 11.75 33.90 -13.17
CA GLY A 45 12.70 34.04 -12.06
C GLY A 45 12.03 34.03 -10.68
N ASN A 46 10.89 34.72 -10.52
CA ASN A 46 10.14 34.70 -9.26
C ASN A 46 9.53 33.32 -8.96
N ILE A 47 9.06 32.60 -9.99
CA ILE A 47 8.59 31.22 -9.83
C ILE A 47 9.75 30.29 -9.45
N ALA A 48 10.90 30.42 -10.10
CA ALA A 48 12.10 29.65 -9.76
C ALA A 48 12.58 29.93 -8.33
N TYR A 49 12.54 31.19 -7.88
CA TYR A 49 12.87 31.56 -6.51
C TYR A 49 11.90 30.91 -5.50
N ARG A 50 10.59 30.96 -5.75
CA ARG A 50 9.60 30.29 -4.88
C ARG A 50 9.77 28.77 -4.85
N LEU A 51 10.08 28.16 -5.99
CA LEU A 51 10.38 26.72 -6.07
C LEU A 51 11.67 26.36 -5.32
N SER A 52 12.69 27.22 -5.36
CA SER A 52 13.93 27.01 -4.59
C SER A 52 13.68 27.07 -3.07
N GLN A 53 12.85 27.99 -2.60
CA GLN A 53 12.45 28.05 -1.19
C GLN A 53 11.64 26.82 -0.77
N GLN A 54 10.75 26.32 -1.63
CA GLN A 54 10.01 25.09 -1.37
C GLN A 54 10.92 23.86 -1.32
N GLY A 55 11.90 23.77 -2.24
CA GLY A 55 12.88 22.68 -2.25
C GLY A 55 13.79 22.68 -1.01
N GLU A 56 14.19 23.84 -0.51
CA GLU A 56 14.96 23.94 0.74
C GLU A 56 14.14 23.47 1.95
N ILE A 57 12.86 23.85 2.03
CA ILE A 57 11.96 23.42 3.11
C ILE A 57 11.69 21.90 3.04
N GLU A 58 11.52 21.36 1.84
CA GLU A 58 11.28 19.93 1.62
C GLU A 58 12.52 19.10 1.96
N ALA A 59 13.72 19.57 1.61
CA ALA A 59 14.98 18.93 1.98
C ALA A 59 15.23 18.95 3.50
N ILE A 60 14.87 20.04 4.20
CA ILE A 60 14.94 20.09 5.67
C ILE A 60 13.95 19.11 6.30
N LYS A 61 12.73 19.03 5.76
CA LYS A 61 11.70 18.10 6.21
C LYS A 61 12.13 16.64 6.01
N GLU A 62 12.70 16.31 4.85
CA GLU A 62 13.19 14.97 4.55
C GLU A 62 14.33 14.56 5.51
N ARG A 63 15.24 15.47 5.82
CA ARG A 63 16.30 15.24 6.82
C ARG A 63 15.75 15.01 8.23
N ALA A 64 14.75 15.76 8.65
CA ALA A 64 14.11 15.59 9.96
C ALA A 64 13.39 14.23 10.06
N ILE A 65 12.60 13.86 9.05
CA ILE A 65 11.92 12.56 9.00
C ILE A 65 12.94 11.41 9.00
N THR A 66 14.02 11.54 8.25
CA THR A 66 15.06 10.50 8.20
C THR A 66 15.74 10.30 9.56
N ALA A 67 15.98 11.38 10.31
CA ALA A 67 16.57 11.29 11.64
C ALA A 67 15.64 10.58 12.64
N ASP A 68 14.36 10.96 12.67
CA ASP A 68 13.37 10.33 13.56
C ASP A 68 13.17 8.85 13.24
N VAL A 69 13.11 8.49 11.96
CA VAL A 69 12.97 7.09 11.53
C VAL A 69 14.20 6.26 11.93
N ILE A 70 15.41 6.82 11.81
CA ILE A 70 16.63 6.13 12.25
C ILE A 70 16.62 5.91 13.76
N ASP A 71 16.18 6.90 14.55
CA ASP A 71 16.11 6.79 16.00
C ASP A 71 15.09 5.72 16.44
N GLU A 72 13.91 5.70 15.81
CA GLU A 72 12.87 4.70 16.06
C GLU A 72 13.33 3.28 15.65
N ILE A 73 14.01 3.14 14.50
CA ILE A 73 14.61 1.87 14.08
C ILE A 73 15.71 1.44 15.05
N SER A 74 16.55 2.38 15.53
CA SER A 74 17.62 2.05 16.48
C SER A 74 17.07 1.57 17.82
N THR A 75 16.01 2.22 18.30
CA THR A 75 15.35 1.85 19.57
C THR A 75 14.64 0.51 19.44
N SER A 76 13.88 0.29 18.36
CA SER A 76 13.17 -0.98 18.13
C SER A 76 14.13 -2.16 17.92
N THR A 77 15.24 -1.96 17.21
CA THR A 77 16.26 -3.00 17.05
C THR A 77 16.98 -3.31 18.36
N TYR A 78 17.27 -2.31 19.20
CA TYR A 78 17.83 -2.50 20.52
C TYR A 78 16.90 -3.30 21.43
N VAL A 79 15.62 -2.93 21.52
CA VAL A 79 14.62 -3.64 22.32
C VAL A 79 14.44 -5.08 21.83
N SER A 80 14.40 -5.30 20.50
CA SER A 80 14.32 -6.64 19.91
C SER A 80 15.56 -7.50 20.23
N GLN A 81 16.75 -6.92 20.25
CA GLN A 81 17.97 -7.64 20.65
C GLN A 81 17.94 -7.98 22.14
N GLN A 82 17.52 -7.06 23.00
CA GLN A 82 17.42 -7.28 24.43
C GLN A 82 16.41 -8.38 24.76
N GLN A 83 15.26 -8.41 24.07
CA GLN A 83 14.27 -9.47 24.23
C GLN A 83 14.83 -10.83 23.81
N ARG A 84 15.53 -10.92 22.67
CA ARG A 84 16.17 -12.18 22.26
C ARG A 84 17.25 -12.67 23.22
N GLN A 85 17.97 -11.75 23.87
CA GLN A 85 18.94 -12.11 24.91
C GLN A 85 18.25 -12.66 26.15
N GLN A 86 17.17 -12.01 26.60
CA GLN A 86 16.38 -12.49 27.75
C GLN A 86 15.73 -13.85 27.47
N GLU A 87 15.20 -14.08 26.27
CA GLU A 87 14.65 -15.37 25.86
C GLU A 87 15.74 -16.45 25.80
N ALA A 88 16.93 -16.13 25.27
CA ALA A 88 18.06 -17.06 25.24
C ALA A 88 18.57 -17.39 26.65
N GLU A 89 18.65 -16.39 27.54
CA GLU A 89 19.02 -16.58 28.95
C GLU A 89 17.97 -17.40 29.71
N LEU A 90 16.68 -17.21 29.44
CA LEU A 90 15.61 -18.02 30.03
C LEU A 90 15.70 -19.49 29.61
N ILE A 91 15.99 -19.75 28.33
CA ILE A 91 16.18 -21.11 27.80
C ILE A 91 17.44 -21.76 28.41
N LEU A 92 18.53 -21.00 28.59
CA LEU A 92 19.75 -21.48 29.23
C LEU A 92 19.63 -21.66 30.75
N ALA A 93 18.81 -20.85 31.41
CA ALA A 93 18.59 -20.87 32.85
C ALA A 93 17.47 -21.84 33.27
N SER A 94 16.65 -22.31 32.33
CA SER A 94 15.64 -23.34 32.58
C SER A 94 16.36 -24.69 32.82
N PRO A 95 16.36 -25.23 34.05
CA PRO A 95 16.86 -26.58 34.27
C PRO A 95 15.93 -27.55 33.56
N ASP A 96 16.49 -28.63 33.00
CA ASP A 96 15.85 -29.73 32.24
C ASP A 96 14.62 -30.43 32.91
N SER A 97 14.10 -29.91 34.01
CA SER A 97 13.00 -30.46 34.81
C SER A 97 11.61 -30.33 34.20
N ASP A 98 11.42 -29.50 33.17
CA ASP A 98 10.08 -29.19 32.64
C ASP A 98 9.66 -29.95 31.37
N THR A 99 10.52 -30.82 30.83
CA THR A 99 10.15 -31.62 29.65
C THR A 99 9.05 -32.64 29.95
N GLU A 100 9.03 -33.20 31.17
CA GLU A 100 8.05 -34.20 31.58
C GLU A 100 6.71 -33.57 31.98
N THR A 101 6.73 -32.38 32.57
CA THR A 101 5.52 -31.57 32.84
C THR A 101 4.94 -31.06 31.54
N HIS A 102 5.74 -30.49 30.63
CA HIS A 102 5.27 -30.09 29.30
C HIS A 102 4.67 -31.24 28.51
N ARG A 103 5.27 -32.44 28.56
CA ARG A 103 4.73 -33.62 27.90
C ARG A 103 3.37 -34.03 28.47
N LYS A 104 3.22 -34.00 29.80
CA LYS A 104 1.93 -34.24 30.46
C LYS A 104 0.89 -33.16 30.14
N THR A 105 1.29 -31.90 30.04
CA THR A 105 0.36 -30.83 29.62
C THR A 105 -0.06 -30.98 28.16
N LEU A 106 0.86 -31.39 27.28
CA LEU A 106 0.57 -31.64 25.86
C LEU A 106 -0.34 -32.86 25.68
N GLU A 107 -0.10 -33.95 26.41
CA GLU A 107 -1.00 -35.12 26.43
C GLU A 107 -2.37 -34.76 27.00
N ALA A 108 -2.44 -33.89 28.01
CA ALA A 108 -3.72 -33.41 28.55
C ALA A 108 -4.47 -32.52 27.55
N MET A 109 -3.80 -31.59 26.87
CA MET A 109 -4.41 -30.78 25.81
C MET A 109 -4.91 -31.65 24.65
N TYR A 110 -4.09 -32.59 24.17
CA TYR A 110 -4.48 -33.51 23.09
C TYR A 110 -5.63 -34.43 23.49
N THR A 111 -5.67 -34.90 24.74
CA THR A 111 -6.77 -35.72 25.26
C THR A 111 -8.05 -34.91 25.43
N SER A 112 -7.95 -33.65 25.86
CA SER A 112 -9.10 -32.75 25.94
C SER A 112 -9.63 -32.36 24.56
N ASP A 113 -8.76 -32.05 23.59
CA ASP A 113 -9.17 -31.74 22.22
C ASP A 113 -9.80 -32.95 21.50
N LEU A 114 -9.36 -34.18 21.81
CA LEU A 114 -9.99 -35.40 21.30
C LEU A 114 -11.34 -35.70 21.96
N GLN A 115 -11.58 -35.21 23.18
CA GLN A 115 -12.81 -35.47 23.93
C GLN A 115 -13.92 -34.44 23.65
N ASP A 116 -13.57 -33.26 23.12
CA ASP A 116 -14.52 -32.26 22.57
C ASP A 116 -14.77 -32.39 21.05
N CYS A 117 -14.09 -33.33 20.37
CA CYS A 117 -14.31 -33.61 18.94
C CYS A 117 -15.41 -34.65 18.64
N ASP A 118 -16.22 -35.07 19.62
CA ASP A 118 -17.41 -35.93 19.36
C ASP A 118 -18.64 -35.12 18.92
N SER A 119 -18.48 -33.80 18.75
CA SER A 119 -19.45 -32.93 18.07
C SER A 119 -19.08 -32.75 16.60
N THR A 120 -18.79 -33.82 15.86
CA THR A 120 -18.85 -33.75 14.39
C THR A 120 -20.29 -33.48 14.00
N PRO A 121 -20.65 -32.32 13.42
CA PRO A 121 -21.93 -32.20 12.76
C PRO A 121 -21.81 -33.13 11.55
N ASN A 122 -22.58 -34.22 11.53
CA ASN A 122 -22.76 -35.11 10.39
C ASN A 122 -23.47 -34.38 9.22
N SER A 123 -23.02 -33.17 8.88
CA SER A 123 -23.53 -32.36 7.80
C SER A 123 -22.57 -32.52 6.61
N PRO A 124 -23.07 -32.97 5.44
CA PRO A 124 -22.24 -33.14 4.23
C PRO A 124 -21.59 -31.82 3.76
N ASP A 125 -22.01 -30.68 4.29
CA ASP A 125 -21.53 -29.35 3.94
C ASP A 125 -20.35 -28.85 4.83
N TYR A 126 -20.02 -29.53 5.93
CA TYR A 126 -18.90 -29.15 6.82
C TYR A 126 -17.51 -29.12 6.15
N PRO A 127 -17.09 -30.12 5.33
CA PRO A 127 -15.80 -30.06 4.66
C PRO A 127 -15.71 -28.90 3.64
N VAL A 128 -16.85 -28.53 3.03
CA VAL A 128 -16.93 -27.39 2.12
C VAL A 128 -16.76 -26.07 2.89
N TYR A 129 -17.34 -25.96 4.09
CA TYR A 129 -17.17 -24.81 4.97
C TYR A 129 -15.70 -24.61 5.38
N LEU A 130 -14.98 -25.67 5.76
CA LEU A 130 -13.56 -25.57 6.11
C LEU A 130 -12.69 -25.03 4.96
N GLU A 131 -12.98 -25.46 3.72
CA GLU A 131 -12.25 -24.98 2.54
C GLU A 131 -12.55 -23.50 2.23
N VAL A 132 -13.79 -23.07 2.48
CA VAL A 132 -14.22 -21.66 2.41
C VAL A 132 -13.46 -20.82 3.44
N CYS A 133 -13.43 -21.22 4.71
CA CYS A 133 -12.70 -20.50 5.77
C CYS A 133 -11.22 -20.36 5.46
N LYS A 134 -10.56 -21.46 5.09
CA LYS A 134 -9.15 -21.45 4.71
C LYS A 134 -8.88 -20.50 3.53
N SER A 135 -9.81 -20.42 2.57
CA SER A 135 -9.69 -19.53 1.42
C SER A 135 -9.93 -18.06 1.75
N LEU A 136 -10.79 -17.75 2.72
CA LEU A 136 -10.97 -16.41 3.26
C LEU A 136 -9.72 -15.95 4.03
N GLU A 137 -9.12 -16.81 4.85
CA GLU A 137 -7.87 -16.53 5.57
C GLU A 137 -6.69 -16.28 4.62
N MET A 138 -6.65 -17.00 3.50
CA MET A 138 -5.68 -16.76 2.42
C MET A 138 -5.98 -15.51 1.58
N GLY A 139 -6.99 -14.69 1.95
CA GLY A 139 -7.32 -13.44 1.28
C GLY A 139 -7.93 -13.59 -0.12
N LYS A 140 -8.48 -14.77 -0.45
CA LYS A 140 -9.08 -15.00 -1.76
C LYS A 140 -10.44 -14.29 -1.85
N SER A 141 -10.75 -13.77 -3.03
CA SER A 141 -12.01 -13.05 -3.23
C SER A 141 -13.22 -13.98 -3.09
N THR A 142 -14.33 -13.43 -2.59
CA THR A 142 -15.62 -14.17 -2.50
C THR A 142 -16.07 -14.72 -3.84
N THR A 143 -15.75 -14.03 -4.94
CA THR A 143 -16.01 -14.49 -6.30
C THR A 143 -15.21 -15.75 -6.63
N TRP A 144 -13.92 -15.77 -6.27
CA TRP A 144 -13.05 -16.94 -6.45
C TRP A 144 -13.56 -18.15 -5.66
N ILE A 145 -14.00 -17.92 -4.42
CA ILE A 145 -14.54 -18.98 -3.54
C ILE A 145 -15.81 -19.59 -4.14
N ILE A 146 -16.73 -18.76 -4.64
CA ILE A 146 -17.99 -19.22 -5.25
C ILE A 146 -17.72 -20.05 -6.51
N GLU A 147 -16.74 -19.65 -7.32
CA GLU A 147 -16.43 -20.33 -8.57
C GLU A 147 -15.61 -21.60 -8.38
N ASN A 148 -14.63 -21.60 -7.47
CA ASN A 148 -13.68 -22.70 -7.33
C ASN A 148 -14.08 -23.73 -6.26
N ILE A 149 -14.67 -23.27 -5.15
CA ILE A 149 -15.06 -24.15 -4.03
C ILE A 149 -16.51 -24.58 -4.21
N LEU A 150 -17.43 -23.62 -4.35
CA LEU A 150 -18.85 -23.93 -4.51
C LEU A 150 -19.23 -24.36 -5.94
N LYS A 151 -18.32 -24.22 -6.91
CA LYS A 151 -18.52 -24.57 -8.34
C LYS A 151 -19.75 -23.89 -8.96
N MET A 152 -20.10 -22.69 -8.49
CA MET A 152 -21.33 -21.95 -8.87
C MET A 152 -21.03 -20.62 -9.57
N GLY A 153 -20.28 -20.66 -10.68
CA GLY A 153 -19.99 -19.49 -11.51
C GLY A 153 -21.09 -19.09 -12.52
N GLY A 154 -20.91 -17.94 -13.15
CA GLY A 154 -21.74 -17.47 -14.26
C GLY A 154 -23.22 -17.25 -13.88
N ARG A 155 -24.15 -17.97 -14.52
CA ARG A 155 -25.60 -17.80 -14.31
C ARG A 155 -26.08 -18.20 -12.91
N LYS A 156 -25.29 -18.99 -12.17
CA LYS A 156 -25.59 -19.46 -10.81
C LYS A 156 -24.84 -18.68 -9.72
N PHE A 157 -24.19 -17.58 -10.08
CA PHE A 157 -23.39 -16.81 -9.13
C PHE A 157 -24.22 -16.19 -8.00
N SER A 158 -25.46 -15.79 -8.28
CA SER A 158 -26.41 -15.33 -7.25
C SER A 158 -26.76 -16.42 -6.25
N GLU A 159 -27.01 -17.64 -6.72
CA GLU A 159 -27.26 -18.82 -5.87
C GLU A 159 -26.02 -19.16 -5.02
N GLY A 160 -24.83 -19.06 -5.61
CA GLY A 160 -23.55 -19.27 -4.93
C GLY A 160 -23.31 -18.30 -3.78
N LYS A 161 -23.69 -17.03 -3.93
CA LYS A 161 -23.62 -16.03 -2.84
C LYS A 161 -24.52 -16.38 -1.67
N VAL A 162 -25.76 -16.79 -1.95
CA VAL A 162 -26.72 -17.17 -0.92
C VAL A 162 -26.24 -18.42 -0.18
N LYS A 163 -25.71 -19.43 -0.90
CA LYS A 163 -25.16 -20.64 -0.27
C LYS A 163 -23.91 -20.35 0.56
N LEU A 164 -23.01 -19.49 0.08
CA LEU A 164 -21.82 -19.06 0.83
C LEU A 164 -22.22 -18.37 2.14
N GLN A 165 -23.19 -17.45 2.07
CA GLN A 165 -23.68 -16.74 3.25
C GLN A 165 -24.38 -17.69 4.23
N ALA A 166 -25.20 -18.62 3.73
CA ALA A 166 -25.86 -19.63 4.55
C ALA A 166 -24.84 -20.54 5.28
N LEU A 167 -23.78 -20.98 4.58
CA LEU A 167 -22.70 -21.77 5.18
C LEU A 167 -21.95 -21.00 6.27
N ILE A 168 -21.63 -19.73 6.02
CA ILE A 168 -20.96 -18.89 7.00
C ILE A 168 -21.86 -18.68 8.22
N SER A 169 -23.12 -18.30 8.02
CA SER A 169 -24.06 -18.06 9.13
C SER A 169 -24.40 -19.33 9.92
N GLN A 170 -24.45 -20.50 9.28
CA GLN A 170 -24.74 -21.77 9.95
C GLN A 170 -23.64 -22.16 10.95
N PHE A 171 -22.37 -21.96 10.60
CA PHE A 171 -21.23 -22.42 11.41
C PHE A 171 -20.55 -21.30 12.22
N GLU A 172 -20.74 -20.03 11.86
CA GLU A 172 -20.30 -18.88 12.67
C GLU A 172 -21.27 -18.61 13.84
N GLY A 173 -22.54 -19.00 13.70
CA GLY A 173 -23.52 -19.00 14.80
C GLY A 173 -23.23 -20.04 15.90
N GLU A 174 -22.56 -21.14 15.57
CA GLU A 174 -22.14 -22.19 16.54
C GLU A 174 -20.88 -21.82 17.35
N LYS A 175 -20.17 -20.73 17.02
CA LYS A 175 -18.96 -20.29 17.74
C LYS A 175 -19.22 -19.36 18.93
N ASN A 176 -20.47 -19.00 19.20
CA ASN A 176 -20.85 -18.01 20.22
C ASN A 176 -21.76 -18.58 21.34
N GLU A 177 -21.81 -19.91 21.52
CA GLU A 177 -22.49 -20.54 22.67
C GLU A 177 -21.49 -21.30 23.54
#